data_AF-A0A501WYC2-F1
#
_entry.id   AF-A0A501WYC2-F1
#
_cell.length_a   1.000
_cell.length_b   1.000
_cell.length_c   1.000
_cell.angle_alpha   90.00
_cell.angle_beta   90.00
_cell.angle_gamma   90.00
#
_symmetry.space_group_name_H-M   'P 1'
#
loop_
_entity.id
_entity.type
_entity.pdbx_description
1 polymer ?
#
loop_
_entity_poly.entity_id
_entity_poly.type
_entity_poly.pdbx_seq_one_letter_code
_entity_poly.pdbx_strand_id
1 'polypeptide(L)' 'MVDGPLAQRGEAAAIADIPMGRRADPMEVAEPIAFALQPSQASLDGATLDVDGGGYIRQAVKVWWKAR' A
#
# COMPACT_ATOMS: atom_id res chain seq x y z
N MET A 1 -5.92 -21.49 -15.48
CA MET A 1 -6.56 -20.57 -14.51
C MET A 1 -6.85 -21.39 -13.28
N VAL A 2 -6.28 -21.02 -12.13
CA VAL A 2 -6.65 -21.68 -10.86
C VAL A 2 -7.90 -20.99 -10.36
N ASP A 3 -9.05 -21.63 -10.52
CA ASP A 3 -10.33 -21.14 -10.04
C ASP A 3 -10.76 -21.93 -8.79
N GLY A 4 -11.53 -21.29 -7.90
CA GLY A 4 -12.07 -21.91 -6.68
C GLY A 4 -11.31 -21.58 -5.38
N PRO A 5 -11.47 -22.38 -4.31
CA PRO A 5 -10.99 -22.06 -2.95
C PRO A 5 -9.49 -21.78 -2.82
N LEU A 6 -8.67 -22.32 -3.73
CA LEU A 6 -7.22 -22.04 -3.79
C LEU A 6 -6.93 -20.60 -4.21
N ALA A 7 -7.69 -20.05 -5.17
CA ALA A 7 -7.57 -18.65 -5.58
C ALA A 7 -7.98 -17.71 -4.44
N GLN A 8 -9.07 -18.03 -3.73
CA GLN A 8 -9.53 -17.24 -2.57
C GLN A 8 -8.51 -17.26 -1.42
N ARG A 9 -7.84 -18.39 -1.17
CA ARG A 9 -6.76 -18.48 -0.18
C ARG A 9 -5.52 -17.68 -0.63
N GLY A 10 -5.19 -17.69 -1.92
CA GLY A 10 -4.12 -16.87 -2.49
C GLY A 10 -4.40 -15.36 -2.35
N GLU A 11 -5.64 -14.95 -2.63
CA GLU A 11 -6.12 -13.58 -2.43
C GLU A 11 -5.99 -13.16 -0.96
N ALA A 12 -6.54 -13.96 -0.04
CA ALA A 12 -6.50 -13.71 1.39
C ALA A 12 -5.05 -13.63 1.92
N ALA A 13 -4.18 -14.52 1.47
CA ALA A 13 -2.76 -14.48 1.82
C ALA A 13 -2.07 -13.22 1.29
N ALA A 14 -2.43 -12.77 0.09
CA ALA A 14 -1.82 -11.59 -0.51
C ALA A 14 -2.22 -10.27 0.15
N ILE A 15 -3.39 -10.19 0.78
CA ILE A 15 -3.85 -8.99 1.50
C ILE A 15 -3.57 -9.04 3.01
N ALA A 16 -3.17 -10.19 3.55
CA ALA A 16 -3.00 -10.41 5.00
C ALA A 16 -1.99 -9.44 5.68
N ASP A 17 -1.05 -8.91 4.89
CA ASP A 17 -0.06 -7.94 5.37
C ASP A 17 -0.37 -6.49 5.00
N ILE A 18 -1.48 -6.22 4.32
CA ILE A 18 -1.94 -4.86 3.97
C ILE A 18 -2.94 -4.39 5.03
N PRO A 19 -2.65 -3.37 5.84
CA PRO A 19 -3.58 -2.87 6.86
C PRO A 19 -4.92 -2.40 6.31
N MET A 20 -4.94 -1.84 5.10
CA MET A 20 -6.17 -1.47 4.40
C MET A 20 -7.07 -2.67 4.05
N GLY A 21 -6.55 -3.89 4.12
CA GLY A 21 -7.32 -5.13 3.95
C GLY A 21 -7.74 -5.44 2.52
N ARG A 22 -7.15 -4.75 1.53
CA ARG A 22 -7.39 -4.99 0.10
C ARG A 22 -6.19 -4.55 -0.73
N ARG A 23 -6.15 -4.96 -1.99
CA ARG A 23 -5.22 -4.41 -2.97
C ARG A 23 -5.63 -2.98 -3.34
N ALA A 24 -4.64 -2.15 -3.65
CA ALA A 24 -4.88 -0.87 -4.29
C ALA A 24 -5.36 -1.09 -5.73
N ASP A 25 -6.35 -0.32 -6.15
CA ASP A 25 -6.66 -0.12 -7.55
C ASP A 25 -5.50 0.70 -8.19
N PRO A 26 -5.08 0.39 -9.42
CA PRO A 26 -4.02 1.16 -10.08
C PRO A 26 -4.28 2.67 -10.12
N MET A 27 -5.54 3.10 -10.13
CA MET A 27 -5.90 4.51 -10.13
C MET A 27 -5.65 5.21 -8.81
N GLU A 28 -5.75 4.49 -7.69
CA GLU A 28 -5.39 5.02 -6.37
C GLU A 28 -3.88 5.33 -6.27
N VAL A 29 -3.05 4.72 -7.13
CA VAL A 29 -1.62 5.03 -7.25
C VAL A 29 -1.39 6.15 -8.27
N ALA A 30 -2.13 6.14 -9.39
CA ALA A 30 -1.96 7.12 -10.45
C ALA A 30 -2.42 8.53 -10.05
N GLU A 31 -3.46 8.66 -9.23
CA GLU A 31 -3.98 9.96 -8.78
C GLU A 31 -2.95 10.78 -7.98
N PRO A 32 -2.29 10.23 -6.93
CA PRO A 32 -1.20 10.92 -6.24
C PRO A 32 -0.03 11.31 -7.14
N ILE A 33 0.32 10.46 -8.12
CA ILE A 33 1.37 10.75 -9.11
C ILE A 33 0.94 11.95 -9.97
N ALA A 34 -0.28 11.93 -10.48
CA ALA A 34 -0.82 13.01 -11.30
C ALA A 34 -0.86 14.33 -10.52
N PHE A 35 -1.22 14.29 -9.24
CA PHE A 35 -1.14 15.44 -8.34
C PHE A 35 0.29 15.94 -8.18
N ALA A 36 1.24 15.06 -7.84
CA ALA A 36 2.63 15.44 -7.56
C ALA A 36 3.34 16.04 -8.78
N LEU A 37 2.94 15.65 -9.99
CA LEU A 37 3.52 16.15 -11.25
C LEU A 37 2.86 17.42 -11.78
N GLN A 38 1.85 18.00 -11.10
CA GLN A 38 1.26 19.26 -11.55
C GLN A 38 2.27 20.41 -11.42
N PRO A 39 2.34 21.34 -12.39
CA PRO A 39 3.22 22.51 -12.29
C PRO A 39 3.00 23.36 -11.03
N SER A 40 1.78 23.34 -10.48
CA SER A 40 1.42 24.03 -9.23
C SER A 40 2.13 23.44 -8.00
N GLN A 41 2.64 22.21 -8.08
CA GLN A 41 3.35 21.54 -6.98
C GLN A 41 4.86 21.78 -7.00
N ALA A 42 5.33 22.90 -7.54
CA ALA A 42 6.76 23.20 -7.68
C ALA A 42 7.57 23.13 -6.37
N SER A 43 6.93 23.28 -5.20
CA SER A 43 7.58 23.16 -3.89
C SER A 43 7.55 21.74 -3.30
N LEU A 44 6.85 20.79 -3.93
CA LEU A 44 6.83 19.39 -3.52
C LEU A 44 8.09 18.69 -4.05
N ASP A 45 9.20 18.90 -3.34
CA ASP A 45 10.52 18.35 -3.66
C ASP A 45 11.13 17.62 -2.46
N GLY A 46 11.94 16.60 -2.71
CA GLY A 46 12.65 15.83 -1.68
C GLY A 46 11.78 14.95 -0.77
N ALA A 47 10.49 14.81 -1.07
CA ALA A 47 9.56 13.99 -0.29
C ALA A 47 9.32 12.61 -0.92
N THR A 48 9.20 11.58 -0.08
CA THR A 48 8.71 10.25 -0.47
C THR A 48 7.26 10.12 -0.01
N LEU A 49 6.37 9.70 -0.91
CA LEU A 49 4.97 9.40 -0.61
C LEU A 49 4.73 7.89 -0.73
N ASP A 50 4.53 7.22 0.40
CA ASP A 50 4.22 5.79 0.43
C ASP A 50 2.74 5.56 0.11
N VAL A 51 2.48 4.80 -0.96
CA VAL A 51 1.13 4.37 -1.38
C VAL A 51 1.02 2.86 -1.22
N ASP A 52 1.08 2.38 0.03
CA ASP A 52 1.26 0.97 0.37
C ASP A 52 0.11 0.36 1.21
N GLY A 53 -0.96 1.12 1.43
CA GLY A 53 -2.10 0.69 2.26
C GLY A 53 -1.79 0.61 3.76
N GLY A 54 -0.73 1.26 4.24
CA GLY A 54 -0.33 1.35 5.65
C GLY A 54 0.77 0.37 6.07
N GLY A 55 1.39 -0.32 5.11
CA GLY A 55 2.43 -1.33 5.34
C GLY A 55 3.58 -0.81 6.21
N TYR A 56 4.04 0.41 5.94
CA TYR A 56 5.11 1.06 6.69
C TYR A 56 4.79 1.18 8.20
N ILE A 57 3.60 1.68 8.55
CA ILE A 57 3.17 1.84 9.96
C ILE A 57 3.03 0.48 10.64
N ARG A 58 2.49 -0.53 9.95
CA ARG A 58 2.37 -1.89 10.49
C ARG A 58 3.73 -2.47 10.88
N GLN A 59 4.76 -2.28 10.06
CA GLN A 59 6.10 -2.79 10.38
C GLN A 59 6.68 -2.12 11.63
N ALA A 60 6.52 -0.80 11.75
CA ALA A 60 6.93 -0.08 12.95
C ALA A 60 6.26 -0.64 14.23
N VAL A 61 4.95 -0.89 14.18
CA VAL A 61 4.20 -1.48 15.30
C VAL A 61 4.62 -2.92 15.58
N LYS A 62 4.80 -3.77 14.56
CA LYS A 62 5.24 -5.16 14.71
C LYS A 62 6.63 -5.26 15.34
N VAL A 63 7.57 -4.43 14.91
CA VAL A 63 8.95 -4.40 15.45
C VAL A 63 8.91 -4.02 16.93
N TRP A 64 8.13 -2.98 17.28
CA TRP A 64 7.98 -2.56 18.67
C TRP A 64 7.38 -3.65 19.55
N TRP A 65 6.35 -4.36 19.08
CA TRP A 65 5.72 -5.45 19.83
C TRP A 65 6.62 -6.67 20.01
N LYS A 66 7.51 -6.97 19.06
CA LYS A 66 8.49 -8.06 19.17
C LYS A 66 9.68 -7.71 20.07
N ALA A 67 9.93 -6.43 20.31
CA ALA A 67 11.01 -5.94 21.16
C ALA A 67 10.62 -5.79 22.64
N ARG A 68 9.36 -6.11 22.99
CA ARG A 68 8.85 -6.25 24.36
C ARG A 68 8.64 -7.72 24.71
#